data_AF-A0A4R2N764-F1
#
_entry.id   AF-A0A4R2N764-F1
#
_cell.length_a   1.000
_cell.length_b   1.000
_cell.length_c   1.000
_cell.angle_alpha   90.00
_cell.angle_beta   90.00
_cell.angle_gamma   90.00
#
_symmetry.space_group_name_H-M   'P 1'
#
loop_
_entity.id
_entity.type
_entity.pdbx_description
1 polymer ?
#
loop_
_entity_poly.entity_id
_entity_poly.type
_entity_poly.pdbx_seq_one_letter_code
_entity_poly.pdbx_strand_id
1 'polypeptide(L)'
;MAVKRRHTDRVWPDFIDYFRQDFRREVHGWVRVFQYFGIYIPICLVFLVGLVFYIDPFPPKKVYLATGQQGSSYYALAEKFSNYFRQHGVELVLVETPGLDQGLRDIQDVNNQVNAGFMMAGTVPSERAPDLVSFGSQKYSPVWVFYRGAAPDPQNPLADLLRRRMAVGLPDTTTRKLLERILSLHGMKFEVGANHLELSHREAVARFESGEIDAVFLVDGIEAETVQRLFKVKDRALVDFGLIDAYIKKIPFLEIVTLPRGAADIANVYPPQETRLLASTVTLVTERDIHPAIQWLFLRAAENISLNRDEFFSKPDYFPKYLDHKVPLSDVGERYFGGGMPTVFKYFPLWVATVIDGMGVILLAIFAILWPLFSKTLSLRNYPSDKWIYDYWQDLRDLDDDLHLIENAADAQTIIDALDEMLAEVNETWVDDSLIHRYYGLRRTIADIRAQASQHLEKFGAPVAL
;
A
#
# COMPACT_ATOMS: atom_id res chain seq x y z
N MET A 1 11.42 -60.69 -27.39
CA MET A 1 11.37 -59.31 -26.83
C MET A 1 11.85 -59.37 -25.39
N ALA A 2 12.94 -58.68 -25.06
CA ALA A 2 13.64 -58.84 -23.79
C ALA A 2 12.87 -58.19 -22.62
N VAL A 3 12.43 -59.02 -21.67
CA VAL A 3 11.84 -58.59 -20.41
C VAL A 3 12.97 -58.06 -19.52
N LYS A 4 13.21 -56.74 -19.55
CA LYS A 4 14.19 -56.09 -18.68
C LYS A 4 13.52 -55.73 -17.35
N ARG A 5 13.42 -56.70 -16.44
CA ARG A 5 13.07 -56.41 -15.03
C ARG A 5 14.26 -55.71 -14.37
N ARG A 6 14.15 -54.41 -14.12
CA ARG A 6 15.04 -53.68 -13.21
C ARG A 6 14.33 -53.53 -11.86
N HIS A 7 14.63 -54.44 -10.93
CA HIS A 7 14.65 -54.03 -9.53
C HIS A 7 15.90 -53.17 -9.36
N THR A 8 15.74 -51.85 -9.36
CA THR A 8 16.80 -50.92 -8.98
C THR A 8 16.36 -50.25 -7.70
N ASP A 9 17.21 -50.37 -6.67
CA ASP A 9 17.21 -49.61 -5.42
C ASP A 9 17.45 -48.10 -5.68
N ARG A 10 16.59 -47.48 -6.49
CA ARG A 10 16.52 -46.03 -6.68
C ARG A 10 15.17 -45.58 -6.14
N VAL A 11 15.22 -44.79 -5.08
CA VAL A 11 14.06 -44.23 -4.37
C VAL A 11 13.18 -43.36 -5.29
N TRP A 12 13.68 -42.98 -6.47
CA TRP A 12 12.94 -42.30 -7.52
C TRP A 12 13.24 -42.96 -8.88
N PRO A 13 12.23 -43.44 -9.64
CA PRO A 13 12.43 -43.83 -11.04
C PRO A 13 12.91 -42.60 -11.83
N ASP A 14 13.75 -42.81 -12.86
CA ASP A 14 14.17 -41.73 -13.75
C ASP A 14 12.90 -41.04 -14.28
N PHE A 15 12.64 -39.79 -13.83
CA PHE A 15 11.40 -39.04 -14.10
C PHE A 15 11.02 -39.05 -15.58
N ILE A 16 12.03 -39.07 -16.44
CA ILE A 16 11.91 -39.11 -17.91
C ILE A 16 11.34 -40.45 -18.42
N ASP A 17 11.70 -41.58 -17.82
CA ASP A 17 11.21 -42.91 -18.23
C ASP A 17 9.77 -43.16 -17.74
N TYR A 18 9.44 -42.73 -16.52
CA TYR A 18 8.06 -42.73 -15.99
C TYR A 18 7.15 -41.85 -16.86
N PHE A 19 7.57 -40.61 -17.11
CA PHE A 19 6.81 -39.67 -17.93
C PHE A 19 6.61 -40.22 -19.35
N ARG A 20 7.63 -40.81 -19.98
CA ARG A 20 7.51 -41.30 -21.36
C ARG A 20 6.60 -42.52 -21.52
N GLN A 21 6.50 -43.39 -20.51
CA GLN A 21 5.65 -44.59 -20.56
C GLN A 21 4.20 -44.30 -20.14
N ASP A 22 3.99 -43.46 -19.13
CA ASP A 22 2.67 -43.24 -18.54
C ASP A 22 2.05 -41.87 -18.88
N PHE A 23 2.67 -41.04 -19.73
CA PHE A 23 2.14 -39.71 -20.10
C PHE A 23 0.68 -39.72 -20.55
N ARG A 24 0.28 -40.65 -21.44
CA ARG A 24 -1.10 -40.71 -21.94
C ARG A 24 -2.10 -41.07 -20.84
N ARG A 25 -1.69 -41.92 -19.90
CA ARG A 25 -2.49 -42.34 -18.74
C ARG A 25 -2.59 -41.21 -17.72
N GLU A 26 -1.48 -40.54 -17.43
CA GLU A 26 -1.42 -39.33 -16.60
C GLU A 26 -2.34 -38.22 -17.14
N VAL A 27 -2.28 -37.91 -18.44
CA VAL A 27 -3.14 -36.90 -19.06
C VAL A 27 -4.63 -37.27 -18.94
N HIS A 28 -5.01 -38.53 -19.18
CA HIS A 28 -6.39 -38.98 -18.99
C HIS A 28 -6.84 -38.90 -17.53
N GLY A 29 -5.96 -39.25 -16.59
CA GLY A 29 -6.19 -39.09 -15.16
C GLY A 29 -6.48 -37.63 -14.79
N TRP A 30 -5.66 -36.69 -15.26
CA TRP A 30 -5.86 -35.25 -15.04
C TRP A 30 -7.14 -34.72 -15.68
N VAL A 31 -7.52 -35.19 -16.88
CA VAL A 31 -8.78 -34.81 -17.53
C VAL A 31 -9.98 -35.26 -16.69
N ARG A 32 -9.98 -36.49 -16.17
CA ARG A 32 -11.09 -36.98 -15.33
C ARG A 32 -11.12 -36.34 -13.93
N VAL A 33 -9.96 -36.04 -13.34
CA VAL A 33 -9.86 -35.24 -12.10
C VAL A 33 -10.47 -33.86 -12.32
N PHE A 34 -10.18 -33.22 -13.46
CA PHE A 34 -10.78 -31.94 -13.82
C PHE A 34 -12.28 -32.04 -14.09
N GLN A 35 -12.79 -33.12 -14.67
CA GLN A 35 -14.23 -33.34 -14.81
C GLN A 35 -14.93 -33.47 -13.44
N TYR A 36 -14.28 -34.11 -12.46
CA TYR A 36 -14.86 -34.35 -11.14
C TYR A 36 -14.74 -33.15 -10.18
N PHE A 37 -13.57 -32.50 -10.16
CA PHE A 37 -13.30 -31.35 -9.28
C PHE A 37 -13.40 -30.00 -9.98
N GLY A 38 -13.71 -29.98 -11.28
CA GLY A 38 -13.77 -28.78 -12.11
C GLY A 38 -14.75 -27.74 -11.60
N ILE A 39 -15.75 -28.12 -10.80
CA ILE A 39 -16.70 -27.19 -10.16
C ILE A 39 -16.09 -26.42 -8.98
N TYR A 40 -15.07 -26.96 -8.30
CA TYR A 40 -14.40 -26.28 -7.19
C TYR A 40 -13.39 -25.24 -7.65
N ILE A 41 -12.84 -25.40 -8.86
CA ILE A 41 -11.92 -24.44 -9.49
C ILE A 41 -12.57 -23.04 -9.65
N PRO A 42 -13.75 -22.89 -10.29
CA PRO A 42 -14.40 -21.59 -10.42
C PRO A 42 -14.84 -21.05 -9.06
N ILE A 43 -15.23 -21.88 -8.09
CA ILE A 43 -15.55 -21.43 -6.73
C ILE A 43 -14.30 -20.84 -6.04
N CYS A 44 -13.16 -21.54 -6.12
CA CYS A 44 -11.89 -21.04 -5.58
C CYS A 44 -11.45 -19.77 -6.30
N LEU A 45 -11.65 -19.69 -7.62
CA LEU A 45 -11.31 -18.50 -8.41
C LEU A 45 -12.20 -17.32 -8.06
N VAL A 46 -13.51 -17.52 -7.89
CA VAL A 46 -14.46 -16.48 -7.42
C VAL A 46 -14.08 -16.02 -6.02
N PHE A 47 -13.73 -16.94 -5.12
CA PHE A 47 -13.27 -16.59 -3.77
C PHE A 47 -11.96 -15.77 -3.81
N LEU A 48 -10.98 -16.19 -4.62
CA LEU A 48 -9.70 -15.49 -4.76
C LEU A 48 -9.87 -14.12 -5.41
N VAL A 49 -10.72 -14.00 -6.42
CA VAL A 49 -11.07 -12.72 -7.05
C VAL A 49 -11.80 -11.82 -6.05
N GLY A 50 -12.79 -12.33 -5.33
CA GLY A 50 -13.50 -11.58 -4.28
C GLY A 50 -12.55 -11.11 -3.17
N LEU A 51 -11.59 -11.94 -2.80
CA LEU A 51 -10.53 -11.58 -1.86
C LEU A 51 -9.65 -10.45 -2.41
N VAL A 52 -9.22 -10.52 -3.67
CA VAL A 52 -8.43 -9.44 -4.30
C VAL A 52 -9.20 -8.12 -4.33
N PHE A 53 -10.49 -8.14 -4.66
CA PHE A 53 -11.33 -6.93 -4.64
C PHE A 53 -11.58 -6.39 -3.23
N TYR A 54 -11.71 -7.25 -2.23
CA TYR A 54 -11.91 -6.83 -0.84
C TYR A 54 -10.63 -6.25 -0.23
N ILE A 55 -9.47 -6.81 -0.58
CA ILE A 55 -8.17 -6.39 -0.05
C ILE A 55 -7.64 -5.13 -0.74
N ASP A 56 -7.99 -4.95 -2.02
CA ASP A 56 -7.40 -3.95 -2.92
C ASP A 56 -5.87 -3.88 -2.76
N PRO A 57 -5.13 -4.96 -3.09
CA PRO A 57 -3.71 -5.05 -2.77
C PRO A 57 -2.83 -4.08 -3.57
N PHE A 58 -3.37 -3.46 -4.61
CA PHE A 58 -2.60 -2.66 -5.56
C PHE A 58 -2.76 -1.17 -5.26
N PRO A 59 -1.70 -0.50 -4.78
CA PRO A 59 -1.77 0.93 -4.54
C PRO A 59 -2.13 1.71 -5.81
N PRO A 60 -2.84 2.85 -5.68
CA PRO A 60 -3.04 3.75 -6.79
C PRO A 60 -1.69 4.19 -7.35
N LYS A 61 -1.58 4.25 -8.68
CA LYS A 61 -0.34 4.67 -9.36
C LYS A 61 -0.13 6.18 -9.33
N LYS A 62 -1.17 6.95 -9.04
CA LYS A 62 -1.16 8.41 -9.02
C LYS A 62 -1.77 8.89 -7.72
N VAL A 63 -1.12 9.86 -7.10
CA VAL A 63 -1.56 10.54 -5.88
C VAL A 63 -1.32 12.02 -6.08
N TYR A 64 -2.24 12.87 -5.62
CA TYR A 64 -2.11 14.33 -5.76
C TYR A 64 -1.79 14.96 -4.40
N LEU A 65 -0.75 15.79 -4.38
CA LEU A 65 -0.27 16.49 -3.19
C LEU A 65 -0.36 18.01 -3.39
N ALA A 66 -1.16 18.69 -2.58
CA ALA A 66 -1.20 20.15 -2.56
C ALA A 66 0.05 20.73 -1.87
N THR A 67 0.76 21.62 -2.57
CA THR A 67 2.09 22.06 -2.15
C THR A 67 2.15 23.45 -1.50
N GLY A 68 1.17 24.32 -1.76
CA GLY A 68 1.28 25.75 -1.46
C GLY A 68 1.97 26.53 -2.58
N GLN A 69 2.37 27.77 -2.28
CA GLN A 69 2.91 28.73 -3.26
C GLN A 69 4.25 28.24 -3.85
N GLN A 70 4.50 28.54 -5.12
CA GLN A 70 5.82 28.38 -5.72
C GLN A 70 6.91 29.14 -4.96
N GLY A 71 8.11 28.54 -4.90
CA GLY A 71 9.27 29.09 -4.18
C GLY A 71 9.20 28.95 -2.65
N SER A 72 8.12 28.38 -2.12
CA SER A 72 8.00 28.05 -0.70
C SER A 72 8.83 26.83 -0.32
N SER A 73 9.17 26.70 0.96
CA SER A 73 9.83 25.48 1.44
C SER A 73 8.92 24.26 1.39
N TYR A 74 7.60 24.47 1.36
CA TYR A 74 6.60 23.39 1.26
C TYR A 74 6.63 22.76 -0.14
N TYR A 75 6.78 23.57 -1.19
CA TYR A 75 6.97 23.08 -2.55
C TYR A 75 8.26 22.26 -2.66
N ALA A 76 9.38 22.79 -2.14
CA ALA A 76 10.65 22.06 -2.12
C ALA A 76 10.57 20.74 -1.34
N LEU A 77 9.82 20.71 -0.23
CA LEU A 77 9.55 19.47 0.51
C LEU A 77 8.71 18.50 -0.34
N ALA A 78 7.67 18.98 -1.01
CA ALA A 78 6.83 18.18 -1.89
C ALA A 78 7.62 17.52 -3.02
N GLU A 79 8.61 18.21 -3.59
CA GLU A 79 9.53 17.64 -4.59
C GLU A 79 10.34 16.48 -4.03
N LYS A 80 10.81 16.58 -2.77
CA LYS A 80 11.50 15.46 -2.10
C LYS A 80 10.56 14.25 -1.93
N PHE A 81 9.30 14.48 -1.53
CA PHE A 81 8.29 13.42 -1.50
C PHE A 81 8.06 12.82 -2.88
N SER A 82 7.90 13.64 -3.92
CA SER A 82 7.64 13.16 -5.29
C SER A 82 8.79 12.30 -5.84
N ASN A 83 10.03 12.71 -5.56
CA ASN A 83 11.21 11.92 -5.91
C ASN A 83 11.23 10.55 -5.19
N TYR A 84 10.89 10.51 -3.90
CA TYR A 84 10.82 9.26 -3.14
C TYR A 84 9.69 8.34 -3.64
N PHE A 85 8.52 8.91 -3.96
CA PHE A 85 7.36 8.18 -4.49
C PHE A 85 7.70 7.54 -5.85
N ARG A 86 8.36 8.28 -6.74
CA ARG A 86 8.76 7.78 -8.06
C ARG A 86 9.68 6.56 -7.98
N GLN A 87 10.58 6.52 -6.98
CA GLN A 87 11.44 5.35 -6.74
C GLN A 87 10.66 4.09 -6.34
N HIS A 88 9.43 4.26 -5.84
CA HIS A 88 8.53 3.17 -5.42
C HIS A 88 7.40 2.90 -6.43
N GLY A 89 7.50 3.46 -7.65
CA GLY A 89 6.54 3.19 -8.73
C GLY A 89 5.19 3.91 -8.62
N VAL A 90 5.11 4.94 -7.76
CA VAL A 90 3.92 5.80 -7.61
C VAL A 90 4.26 7.22 -8.08
N GLU A 91 3.41 7.81 -8.91
CA GLU A 91 3.51 9.19 -9.35
C GLU A 91 2.82 10.11 -8.32
N LEU A 92 3.60 10.96 -7.65
CA LEU A 92 3.07 12.02 -6.80
C LEU A 92 3.00 13.32 -7.60
N VAL A 93 1.79 13.69 -8.01
CA VAL A 93 1.50 14.90 -8.78
C VAL A 93 1.40 16.08 -7.82
N LEU A 94 2.25 17.08 -8.03
CA LEU A 94 2.29 18.29 -7.21
C LEU A 94 1.25 19.30 -7.71
N VAL A 95 0.33 19.70 -6.84
CA VAL A 95 -0.73 20.67 -7.13
C VAL A 95 -0.39 21.98 -6.44
N GLU A 96 -0.02 22.98 -7.23
CA GLU A 96 0.27 24.33 -6.72
C GLU A 96 -1.02 24.99 -6.21
N THR A 97 -0.92 25.62 -5.04
CA THR A 97 -2.05 26.35 -4.44
C THR A 97 -1.61 27.73 -3.93
N PRO A 98 -2.52 28.72 -3.83
CA PRO A 98 -2.19 30.04 -3.28
C PRO A 98 -1.70 30.02 -1.82
N GLY A 99 -1.89 28.91 -1.11
CA GLY A 99 -1.45 28.70 0.26
C GLY A 99 -1.95 27.37 0.81
N LEU A 100 -1.42 26.98 1.98
CA LEU A 100 -1.74 25.70 2.63
C LEU A 100 -3.25 25.53 2.90
N ASP A 101 -3.95 26.61 3.25
CA ASP A 101 -5.39 26.59 3.51
C ASP A 101 -6.23 26.22 2.29
N GLN A 102 -5.81 26.58 1.08
CA GLN A 102 -6.53 26.17 -0.13
C GLN A 102 -6.33 24.68 -0.39
N GLY A 103 -5.10 24.17 -0.25
CA GLY A 103 -4.83 22.74 -0.37
C GLY A 103 -5.65 21.91 0.62
N LEU A 104 -5.85 22.42 1.83
CA LEU A 104 -6.71 21.77 2.81
C LEU A 104 -8.18 21.69 2.35
N ARG A 105 -8.71 22.78 1.80
CA ARG A 105 -10.07 22.79 1.24
C ARG A 105 -10.19 21.83 0.06
N ASP A 106 -9.15 21.76 -0.76
CA ASP A 106 -9.11 20.87 -1.92
C ASP A 106 -9.15 19.39 -1.50
N ILE A 107 -8.50 18.99 -0.40
CA ILE A 107 -8.58 17.61 0.14
C ILE A 107 -10.01 17.26 0.61
N GLN A 108 -10.76 18.26 1.09
CA GLN A 108 -12.10 18.05 1.63
C GLN A 108 -13.20 18.09 0.57
N ASP A 109 -12.90 18.57 -0.63
CA ASP A 109 -13.85 18.61 -1.73
C ASP A 109 -13.84 17.27 -2.46
N VAL A 110 -14.95 16.52 -2.35
CA VAL A 110 -15.15 15.22 -3.00
C VAL A 110 -15.01 15.28 -4.53
N ASN A 111 -15.17 16.47 -5.13
CA ASN A 111 -15.01 16.65 -6.59
C ASN A 111 -13.57 16.99 -7.00
N ASN A 112 -12.69 17.23 -6.03
CA ASN A 112 -11.29 17.57 -6.27
C ASN A 112 -10.43 16.30 -6.19
N GLN A 113 -9.33 16.28 -6.93
CA GLN A 113 -8.44 15.11 -7.03
C GLN A 113 -7.33 15.12 -5.98
N VAL A 114 -7.18 16.20 -5.20
CA VAL A 114 -6.14 16.34 -4.18
C VAL A 114 -6.38 15.35 -3.03
N ASN A 115 -5.44 14.45 -2.79
CA ASN A 115 -5.56 13.42 -1.75
C ASN A 115 -4.85 13.82 -0.45
N ALA A 116 -3.77 14.59 -0.57
CA ALA A 116 -2.90 14.97 0.54
C ALA A 116 -2.44 16.42 0.40
N GLY A 117 -1.97 17.00 1.50
CA GLY A 117 -1.44 18.35 1.51
C GLY A 117 -0.75 18.69 2.82
N PHE A 118 -0.10 19.84 2.81
CA PHE A 118 0.49 20.39 4.02
C PHE A 118 -0.48 21.33 4.71
N MET A 119 -0.47 21.26 6.04
CA MET A 119 -1.25 22.11 6.93
C MET A 119 -0.30 22.68 7.97
N MET A 120 -0.44 23.96 8.32
CA MET A 120 0.29 24.49 9.47
C MET A 120 -0.46 24.20 10.76
N ALA A 121 0.26 23.81 11.82
CA ALA A 121 -0.36 23.61 13.11
C ALA A 121 -1.11 24.87 13.57
N GLY A 122 -2.31 24.65 14.12
CA GLY A 122 -3.16 25.73 14.63
C GLY A 122 -4.15 26.36 13.64
N THR A 123 -4.14 25.99 12.35
CA THR A 123 -5.02 26.59 11.33
C THR A 123 -6.40 25.96 11.21
N VAL A 124 -6.60 24.75 11.75
CA VAL A 124 -7.88 24.03 11.67
C VAL A 124 -8.65 24.11 13.00
N PRO A 125 -9.92 24.57 12.98
CA PRO A 125 -10.88 24.24 14.01
C PRO A 125 -11.32 22.78 13.82
N SER A 126 -11.22 21.98 14.88
CA SER A 126 -11.55 20.54 14.92
C SER A 126 -12.94 20.18 14.38
N GLU A 127 -13.85 21.15 14.27
CA GLU A 127 -15.21 20.98 13.75
C GLU A 127 -15.31 21.03 12.21
N ARG A 128 -14.28 21.50 11.50
CA ARG A 128 -14.33 21.72 10.03
C ARG A 128 -13.75 20.59 9.19
N ALA A 129 -13.35 19.46 9.79
CA ALA A 129 -12.58 18.44 9.08
C ALA A 129 -12.66 17.01 9.68
N PRO A 130 -13.86 16.40 9.81
CA PRO A 130 -13.99 15.07 10.43
C PRO A 130 -13.20 13.96 9.72
N ASP A 131 -12.99 14.12 8.41
CA ASP A 131 -12.38 13.09 7.56
C ASP A 131 -10.90 13.35 7.26
N LEU A 132 -10.28 14.33 7.92
CA LEU A 132 -8.83 14.53 7.81
C LEU A 132 -8.07 13.71 8.85
N VAL A 133 -7.00 13.08 8.39
CA VAL A 133 -6.04 12.37 9.23
C VAL A 133 -4.62 12.90 8.99
N SER A 134 -3.78 12.76 10.02
CA SER A 134 -2.42 13.27 10.03
C SER A 134 -1.38 12.16 9.94
N PHE A 135 -0.28 12.46 9.23
CA PHE A 135 0.97 11.69 9.25
C PHE A 135 2.06 12.38 10.08
N GLY A 136 1.65 13.26 11.00
CA GLY A 136 2.52 14.03 11.86
C GLY A 136 3.10 15.29 11.22
N SER A 137 3.72 16.11 12.06
CA SER A 137 4.53 17.26 11.68
C SER A 137 5.80 16.79 10.98
N GLN A 138 6.15 17.48 9.90
CA GLN A 138 7.25 17.15 8.98
C GLN A 138 8.45 18.09 9.17
N LYS A 139 8.19 19.35 9.56
CA LYS A 139 9.23 20.36 9.76
C LYS A 139 8.71 21.56 10.55
N TYR A 140 9.64 22.39 10.99
CA TYR A 140 9.36 23.74 11.48
C TYR A 140 9.18 24.74 10.32
N SER A 141 8.27 25.69 10.51
CA SER A 141 8.06 26.85 9.65
C SER A 141 8.11 28.13 10.50
N PRO A 142 9.29 28.79 10.57
CA PRO A 142 9.46 30.05 11.29
C PRO A 142 8.64 31.21 10.72
N VAL A 143 8.31 32.13 11.61
CA VAL A 143 7.80 33.46 11.30
C VAL A 143 8.98 34.38 11.06
N TRP A 144 9.07 34.88 9.84
CA TRP A 144 10.07 35.84 9.43
C TRP A 144 9.45 37.23 9.34
N VAL A 145 10.04 38.18 10.07
CA VAL A 145 9.70 39.59 9.94
C VAL A 145 10.96 40.35 9.59
N PHE A 146 11.11 40.61 8.30
CA PHE A 146 12.20 41.45 7.79
C PHE A 146 11.74 42.89 7.72
N TYR A 147 12.63 43.81 8.05
CA TYR A 147 12.37 45.23 7.93
C TYR A 147 13.62 45.99 7.47
N ARG A 148 13.41 47.22 6.99
CA ARG A 148 14.47 48.20 6.75
C ARG A 148 14.23 49.50 7.52
N GLY A 149 15.30 50.27 7.68
CA GLY A 149 15.29 51.54 8.40
C GLY A 149 15.43 51.39 9.91
N ALA A 150 14.86 52.34 10.68
CA ALA A 150 14.99 52.36 12.13
C ALA A 150 14.45 51.08 12.78
N ALA A 151 15.12 50.61 13.84
CA ALA A 151 14.66 49.46 14.62
C ALA A 151 13.27 49.76 15.22
N PRO A 152 12.31 48.82 15.13
CA PRO A 152 11.01 48.97 15.78
C PRO A 152 11.14 48.80 17.30
N ASP A 153 10.12 49.22 18.07
CA ASP A 153 10.04 48.98 19.51
C ASP A 153 10.18 47.48 19.84
N PRO A 154 11.18 47.06 20.63
CA PRO A 154 11.36 45.66 21.03
C PRO A 154 10.16 45.04 21.75
N GLN A 155 9.35 45.85 22.44
CA GLN A 155 8.18 45.36 23.19
C GLN A 155 7.00 45.04 22.27
N ASN A 156 6.84 45.80 21.19
CA ASN A 156 5.76 45.60 20.22
C ASN A 156 6.21 45.93 18.79
N PRO A 157 7.12 45.12 18.21
CA PRO A 157 7.74 45.47 16.95
C PRO A 157 6.73 45.49 15.80
N LEU A 158 5.69 44.65 15.85
CA LEU A 158 4.65 44.60 14.84
C LEU A 158 3.80 45.88 14.82
N ALA A 159 3.50 46.49 15.97
CA ALA A 159 2.74 47.75 16.01
C ALA A 159 3.46 48.86 15.24
N ASP A 160 4.77 48.96 15.41
CA ASP A 160 5.59 49.96 14.73
C ASP A 160 5.77 49.67 13.24
N LEU A 161 5.93 48.39 12.88
CA LEU A 161 6.08 47.98 11.48
C LEU A 161 4.79 48.12 10.68
N LEU A 162 3.61 47.94 11.30
CA LEU A 162 2.31 48.21 10.67
C LEU A 162 2.13 49.68 10.29
N ARG A 163 2.82 50.61 10.94
CA ARG A 163 2.80 52.02 10.53
C ARG A 163 3.60 52.27 9.23
N ARG A 164 4.37 51.28 8.76
CA ARG A 164 5.19 51.33 7.54
C ARG A 164 4.51 50.55 6.42
N ARG A 165 5.06 50.62 5.20
CA ARG A 165 4.58 49.81 4.08
C ARG A 165 4.97 48.36 4.32
N MET A 166 4.03 47.54 4.76
CA MET A 166 4.25 46.17 5.19
C MET A 166 3.44 45.19 4.35
N ALA A 167 4.12 44.14 3.85
CA ALA A 167 3.43 42.99 3.29
C ALA A 167 2.82 42.15 4.43
N VAL A 168 1.50 41.96 4.39
CA VAL A 168 0.71 41.30 5.44
C VAL A 168 0.19 39.92 5.00
N GLY A 169 0.66 39.43 3.84
CA GLY A 169 0.25 38.16 3.23
C GLY A 169 -1.08 38.26 2.48
N LEU A 170 -1.43 37.27 1.64
CA LEU A 170 -2.73 37.23 0.96
C LEU A 170 -3.88 36.91 1.95
N PRO A 171 -5.12 37.35 1.68
CA PRO A 171 -6.28 36.98 2.49
C PRO A 171 -6.45 35.46 2.56
N ASP A 172 -7.06 34.99 3.66
CA ASP A 172 -7.34 33.57 3.94
C ASP A 172 -6.13 32.63 3.95
N THR A 173 -4.91 33.15 3.94
CA THR A 173 -3.68 32.38 4.10
C THR A 173 -3.28 32.22 5.55
N THR A 174 -2.56 31.14 5.84
CA THR A 174 -1.96 30.87 7.14
C THR A 174 -1.08 32.02 7.64
N THR A 175 -0.31 32.65 6.74
CA THR A 175 0.52 33.83 7.06
C THR A 175 -0.35 34.97 7.62
N ARG A 176 -1.46 35.29 6.93
CA ARG A 176 -2.41 36.32 7.36
C ARG A 176 -3.04 35.99 8.71
N LYS A 177 -3.56 34.77 8.86
CA LYS A 177 -4.20 34.31 10.10
C LYS A 177 -3.25 34.36 11.29
N LEU A 178 -1.98 33.99 11.10
CA LEU A 178 -0.98 34.04 12.17
C LEU A 178 -0.63 35.48 12.56
N LEU A 179 -0.45 36.37 11.58
CA LEU A 179 -0.25 37.80 11.83
C LEU A 179 -1.41 38.38 12.65
N GLU A 180 -2.64 38.18 12.21
CA GLU A 180 -3.85 38.65 12.91
C GLU A 180 -3.96 38.06 14.32
N ARG A 181 -3.60 36.78 14.49
CA ARG A 181 -3.60 36.13 15.80
C ARG A 181 -2.59 36.77 16.74
N ILE A 182 -1.36 37.06 16.29
CA ILE A 182 -0.35 37.74 17.10
C ILE A 182 -0.80 39.16 17.46
N LEU A 183 -1.32 39.92 16.48
CA LEU A 183 -1.82 41.28 16.71
C LEU A 183 -3.01 41.33 17.68
N SER A 184 -3.87 40.31 17.66
CA SER A 184 -5.01 40.22 18.57
C SER A 184 -4.59 40.13 20.05
N LEU A 185 -3.40 39.58 20.35
CA LEU A 185 -2.86 39.53 21.71
C LEU A 185 -2.48 40.93 22.24
N HIS A 186 -2.24 41.87 21.33
CA HIS A 186 -2.00 43.28 21.62
C HIS A 186 -3.25 44.14 21.50
N GLY A 187 -4.43 43.55 21.25
CA GLY A 187 -5.66 44.30 21.00
C GLY A 187 -5.63 45.11 19.69
N MET A 188 -4.73 44.76 18.76
CA MET A 188 -4.55 45.48 17.51
C MET A 188 -5.23 44.79 16.33
N LYS A 189 -5.62 45.59 15.35
CA LYS A 189 -6.05 45.18 14.01
C LYS A 189 -5.43 46.13 12.99
N PHE A 190 -5.32 45.70 11.74
CA PHE A 190 -4.94 46.58 10.63
C PHE A 190 -6.07 46.57 9.60
N GLU A 191 -6.12 47.62 8.78
CA GLU A 191 -7.00 47.69 7.60
C GLU A 191 -6.15 47.71 6.34
N VAL A 192 -6.54 46.93 5.33
CA VAL A 192 -5.84 46.89 4.04
C VAL A 192 -5.84 48.28 3.41
N GLY A 193 -4.69 48.74 2.92
CA GLY A 193 -4.56 50.09 2.38
C GLY A 193 -3.14 50.43 1.98
N ALA A 194 -2.81 51.72 1.95
CA ALA A 194 -1.52 52.21 1.48
C ALA A 194 -0.31 51.61 2.24
N ASN A 195 -0.47 51.33 3.53
CA ASN A 195 0.58 50.78 4.39
C ASN A 195 0.50 49.26 4.56
N HIS A 196 -0.65 48.63 4.32
CA HIS A 196 -0.82 47.19 4.55
C HIS A 196 -1.19 46.51 3.23
N LEU A 197 -0.21 45.84 2.64
CA LEU A 197 -0.30 45.32 1.28
C LEU A 197 -0.55 43.81 1.29
N GLU A 198 -1.58 43.39 0.55
CA GLU A 198 -1.91 41.98 0.34
C GLU A 198 -1.08 41.45 -0.82
N LEU A 199 0.05 40.81 -0.49
CA LEU A 199 1.01 40.32 -1.48
C LEU A 199 1.28 38.84 -1.25
N SER A 200 1.47 38.10 -2.34
CA SER A 200 2.08 36.77 -2.28
C SER A 200 3.49 36.86 -1.72
N HIS A 201 4.08 35.75 -1.24
CA HIS A 201 5.44 35.79 -0.70
C HIS A 201 6.44 36.27 -1.76
N ARG A 202 6.31 35.79 -3.01
CA ARG A 202 7.20 36.19 -4.11
C ARG A 202 7.10 37.69 -4.44
N GLU A 203 5.89 38.24 -4.49
CA GLU A 203 5.68 39.67 -4.74
C GLU A 203 6.16 40.53 -3.56
N ALA A 204 5.92 40.09 -2.32
CA ALA A 204 6.40 40.78 -1.13
C ALA A 204 7.93 40.87 -1.12
N VAL A 205 8.63 39.77 -1.41
CA VAL A 205 10.10 39.78 -1.50
C VAL A 205 10.60 40.68 -2.63
N ALA A 206 9.99 40.61 -3.81
CA ALA A 206 10.39 41.47 -4.94
C ALA A 206 10.23 42.97 -4.63
N ARG A 207 9.13 43.36 -3.97
CA ARG A 207 8.90 44.76 -3.56
C ARG A 207 9.78 45.20 -2.40
N PHE A 208 10.17 44.28 -1.52
CA PHE A 208 11.12 44.58 -0.45
C PHE A 208 12.54 44.76 -1.00
N GLU A 209 12.94 43.94 -1.97
CA GLU A 209 14.19 44.08 -2.72
C GLU A 209 14.28 45.43 -3.45
N SER A 210 13.20 45.88 -4.11
CA SER A 210 13.14 47.17 -4.79
C SER A 210 13.00 48.38 -3.86
N GLY A 211 12.63 48.16 -2.59
CA GLY A 211 12.39 49.21 -1.61
C GLY A 211 11.03 49.90 -1.68
N GLU A 212 10.09 49.32 -2.43
CA GLU A 212 8.69 49.74 -2.47
C GLU A 212 7.95 49.47 -1.16
N ILE A 213 8.44 48.51 -0.36
CA ILE A 213 7.93 48.22 0.98
C ILE A 213 9.05 48.19 2.00
N ASP A 214 8.69 48.44 3.25
CA ASP A 214 9.61 48.63 4.37
C ASP A 214 9.68 47.42 5.30
N ALA A 215 8.68 46.54 5.25
CA ALA A 215 8.62 45.33 6.05
C ALA A 215 7.89 44.17 5.34
N VAL A 216 8.29 42.94 5.66
CA VAL A 216 7.65 41.71 5.16
C VAL A 216 7.40 40.78 6.33
N PHE A 217 6.15 40.34 6.48
CA PHE A 217 5.79 39.22 7.35
C PHE A 217 5.48 37.99 6.49
N LEU A 218 6.21 36.91 6.71
CA LEU A 218 6.00 35.63 6.02
C LEU A 218 6.25 34.47 6.97
N VAL A 219 5.63 33.33 6.69
CA VAL A 219 5.79 32.11 7.48
C VAL A 219 6.19 30.98 6.54
N ASP A 220 7.46 30.59 6.61
CA ASP A 220 8.03 29.57 5.72
C ASP A 220 9.34 29.02 6.32
N GLY A 221 9.83 27.89 5.77
CA GLY A 221 11.12 27.32 6.12
C GLY A 221 12.30 28.19 5.68
N ILE A 222 13.44 28.04 6.36
CA ILE A 222 14.66 28.80 6.05
C ILE A 222 15.18 28.54 4.64
N GLU A 223 14.93 27.35 4.09
CA GLU A 223 15.37 26.95 2.76
C GLU A 223 14.50 27.51 1.62
N ALA A 224 13.36 28.15 1.95
CA ALA A 224 12.49 28.75 0.95
C ALA A 224 13.26 29.76 0.10
N GLU A 225 13.02 29.77 -1.21
CA GLU A 225 13.70 30.68 -2.14
C GLU A 225 13.47 32.15 -1.73
N THR A 226 12.25 32.47 -1.30
CA THR A 226 11.85 33.80 -0.81
C THR A 226 12.64 34.22 0.42
N VAL A 227 12.87 33.32 1.38
CA VAL A 227 13.67 33.58 2.59
C VAL A 227 15.15 33.75 2.24
N GLN A 228 15.68 32.89 1.38
CA GLN A 228 17.07 32.96 0.91
C GLN A 228 17.36 34.25 0.14
N ARG A 229 16.39 34.75 -0.63
CA ARG A 229 16.47 36.06 -1.30
C ARG A 229 16.47 37.21 -0.32
N LEU A 230 15.60 37.17 0.70
CA LEU A 230 15.59 38.16 1.77
C LEU A 230 16.94 38.22 2.49
N PHE A 231 17.60 37.09 2.74
CA PHE A 231 18.98 37.04 3.27
C PHE A 231 20.06 37.66 2.36
N LYS A 232 19.73 38.10 1.15
CA LYS A 232 20.68 38.78 0.25
C LYS A 232 20.41 40.28 0.12
N VAL A 233 19.28 40.77 0.65
CA VAL A 233 18.87 42.17 0.56
C VAL A 233 19.77 43.07 1.41
N LYS A 234 20.31 44.15 0.84
CA LYS A 234 21.07 45.14 1.61
C LYS A 234 20.16 45.93 2.56
N ASP A 235 20.72 46.42 3.66
CA ASP A 235 20.04 47.26 4.65
C ASP A 235 18.75 46.63 5.24
N ARG A 236 18.82 45.32 5.49
CA ARG A 236 17.76 44.54 6.12
C ARG A 236 18.12 44.23 7.58
N ALA A 237 17.09 44.05 8.40
CA ALA A 237 17.19 43.47 9.73
C ALA A 237 16.03 42.50 9.98
N LEU A 238 16.24 41.59 10.94
CA LEU A 238 15.25 40.66 11.43
C LEU A 238 14.69 41.15 12.76
N VAL A 239 13.37 41.04 12.94
CA VAL A 239 12.76 41.29 14.25
C VAL A 239 13.14 40.17 15.22
N ASP A 240 13.57 40.58 16.40
CA ASP A 240 13.62 39.74 17.59
C ASP A 240 12.42 40.09 18.49
N PHE A 241 11.58 39.11 18.80
CA PHE A 241 10.35 39.34 19.54
C PHE A 241 10.62 39.38 21.05
N GLY A 242 10.56 40.56 21.68
CA GLY A 242 10.80 40.72 23.11
C GLY A 242 9.85 39.93 24.02
N LEU A 243 8.62 39.66 23.56
CA LEU A 243 7.58 38.93 24.30
C LEU A 243 7.37 37.50 23.81
N ILE A 244 8.36 36.91 23.13
CA ILE A 244 8.20 35.60 22.46
C ILE A 244 7.78 34.46 23.42
N ASP A 245 8.30 34.45 24.66
CA ASP A 245 7.92 33.46 25.68
C ASP A 245 6.44 33.57 26.08
N ALA A 246 5.88 34.78 26.07
CA ALA A 246 4.46 34.99 26.35
C ALA A 246 3.59 34.51 25.18
N TYR A 247 4.04 34.72 23.94
CA TYR A 247 3.29 34.29 22.75
C TYR A 247 3.10 32.79 22.70
N ILE A 248 4.13 31.98 22.93
CA ILE A 248 4.00 30.52 22.92
C ILE A 248 3.09 29.99 24.03
N LYS A 249 2.97 30.71 25.15
CA LYS A 249 2.02 30.36 26.22
C LYS A 249 0.57 30.71 25.88
N LYS A 250 0.34 31.67 24.98
CA LYS A 250 -1.00 32.09 24.52
C LYS A 250 -1.42 31.47 23.20
N ILE A 251 -0.47 30.94 22.43
CA ILE A 251 -0.66 30.31 21.12
C ILE A 251 -0.01 28.93 21.17
N PRO A 252 -0.73 27.89 21.64
CA PRO A 252 -0.15 26.59 22.01
C PRO A 252 0.52 25.80 20.88
N PHE A 253 0.27 26.16 19.62
CA PHE A 253 0.86 25.51 18.45
C PHE A 253 2.17 26.18 17.97
N LEU A 254 2.60 27.26 18.65
CA LEU A 254 3.87 27.92 18.36
C LEU A 254 4.97 27.43 19.29
N GLU A 255 6.13 27.22 18.71
CA GLU A 255 7.39 26.92 19.39
C GLU A 255 8.40 28.06 19.16
N ILE A 256 9.49 28.03 19.94
CA ILE A 256 10.62 28.93 19.76
C ILE A 256 11.71 28.17 19.03
N VAL A 257 12.19 28.73 17.93
CA VAL A 257 13.40 28.28 17.25
C VAL A 257 14.44 29.39 17.27
N THR A 258 15.71 29.02 17.23
CA THR A 258 16.81 29.97 17.34
C THR A 258 17.59 29.99 16.03
N LEU A 259 17.79 31.19 15.48
CA LEU A 259 18.69 31.44 14.37
C LEU A 259 20.04 31.95 14.90
N PRO A 260 21.12 31.14 14.84
CA PRO A 260 22.42 31.56 15.34
C PRO A 260 22.98 32.76 14.58
N ARG A 261 23.85 33.51 15.26
CA ARG A 261 24.64 34.58 14.64
C ARG A 261 25.39 34.05 13.42
N GLY A 262 25.29 34.74 12.28
CA GLY A 262 25.97 34.38 11.04
C GLY A 262 25.37 33.17 10.30
N ALA A 263 24.29 32.56 10.80
CA ALA A 263 23.76 31.33 10.21
C ALA A 263 23.21 31.49 8.79
N ALA A 264 22.70 32.67 8.44
CA ALA A 264 22.14 32.94 7.12
C ALA A 264 23.21 33.38 6.12
N ASP A 265 24.25 34.08 6.59
CA ASP A 265 25.43 34.43 5.80
C ASP A 265 26.65 34.53 6.72
N ILE A 266 27.52 33.51 6.66
CA ILE A 266 28.72 33.43 7.50
C ILE A 266 29.73 34.50 7.11
N ALA A 267 29.86 34.80 5.81
CA ALA A 267 30.85 35.75 5.30
C ALA A 267 30.55 37.18 5.78
N ASN A 268 29.27 37.56 5.81
CA ASN A 268 28.83 38.87 6.29
C ASN A 268 28.33 38.86 7.74
N VAL A 269 28.42 37.71 8.44
CA VAL A 269 27.95 37.51 9.82
C VAL A 269 26.50 37.98 9.99
N TYR A 270 25.60 37.47 9.15
CA TYR A 270 24.17 37.73 9.24
C TYR A 270 23.38 36.50 9.72
N PRO A 271 22.44 36.65 10.68
CA PRO A 271 22.16 37.85 11.46
C PRO A 271 23.34 38.24 12.36
N PRO A 272 23.48 39.52 12.75
CA PRO A 272 24.60 40.01 13.56
C PRO A 272 24.61 39.46 14.99
N GLN A 273 23.46 38.96 15.46
CA GLN A 273 23.26 38.34 16.77
C GLN A 273 22.35 37.13 16.64
N GLU A 274 22.38 36.27 17.65
CA GLU A 274 21.39 35.20 17.78
C GLU A 274 19.99 35.81 17.83
N THR A 275 19.07 35.29 17.01
CA THR A 275 17.70 35.80 16.89
C THR A 275 16.71 34.70 17.21
N ARG A 276 15.78 34.96 18.13
CA ARG A 276 14.72 34.00 18.49
C ARG A 276 13.51 34.23 17.60
N LEU A 277 13.04 33.18 16.96
CA LEU A 277 11.92 33.20 16.03
C LEU A 277 10.77 32.38 16.58
N LEU A 278 9.54 32.88 16.38
CA LEU A 278 8.36 32.04 16.51
C LEU A 278 8.34 31.05 15.36
N ALA A 279 8.01 29.80 15.61
CA ALA A 279 7.78 28.82 14.55
C ALA A 279 6.49 28.04 14.83
N SER A 280 5.77 27.72 13.76
CA SER A 280 4.77 26.66 13.80
C SER A 280 5.36 25.40 13.16
N THR A 281 4.63 24.30 13.21
CA THR A 281 4.99 23.08 12.50
C THR A 281 4.14 22.89 11.25
N VAL A 282 4.71 22.24 10.25
CA VAL A 282 4.02 21.85 9.01
C VAL A 282 3.66 20.39 9.14
N THR A 283 2.38 20.09 9.17
CA THR A 283 1.81 18.75 9.30
C THR A 283 1.36 18.25 7.94
N LEU A 284 1.72 17.01 7.62
CA LEU A 284 1.20 16.32 6.45
C LEU A 284 -0.17 15.74 6.81
N VAL A 285 -1.18 16.09 6.02
CA VAL A 285 -2.57 15.65 6.20
C VAL A 285 -3.10 15.06 4.91
N THR A 286 -4.11 14.20 5.05
CA THR A 286 -4.77 13.52 3.94
C THR A 286 -6.21 13.19 4.31
N GLU A 287 -7.00 12.80 3.32
CA GLU A 287 -8.28 12.15 3.52
C GLU A 287 -8.14 10.81 4.27
N ARG A 288 -9.11 10.49 5.13
CA ARG A 288 -9.11 9.28 5.97
C ARG A 288 -8.99 7.99 5.15
N ASP A 289 -9.65 7.96 3.99
CA ASP A 289 -9.84 6.74 3.18
C ASP A 289 -8.73 6.53 2.14
N ILE A 290 -7.63 7.29 2.19
CA ILE A 290 -6.52 7.07 1.28
C ILE A 290 -5.93 5.67 1.48
N HIS A 291 -5.56 5.02 0.38
CA HIS A 291 -5.09 3.64 0.38
C HIS A 291 -3.91 3.41 1.38
N PRO A 292 -3.93 2.38 2.25
CA PRO A 292 -2.93 2.17 3.31
C PRO A 292 -1.47 2.14 2.84
N ALA A 293 -1.20 1.57 1.66
CA ALA A 293 0.15 1.57 1.08
C ALA A 293 0.68 2.98 0.78
N ILE A 294 -0.19 3.93 0.43
CA ILE A 294 0.18 5.32 0.20
C ILE A 294 0.48 6.01 1.53
N GLN A 295 -0.29 5.71 2.59
CA GLN A 295 -0.03 6.20 3.94
C GLN A 295 1.37 5.78 4.43
N TRP A 296 1.68 4.48 4.29
CA TRP A 296 3.01 3.95 4.60
C TRP A 296 4.09 4.59 3.73
N LEU A 297 3.81 4.84 2.45
CA LEU A 297 4.77 5.48 1.55
C LEU A 297 5.06 6.93 1.96
N PHE A 298 4.06 7.70 2.39
CA PHE A 298 4.26 9.04 2.96
C PHE A 298 5.12 9.00 4.23
N LEU A 299 4.81 8.11 5.18
CA LEU A 299 5.59 8.00 6.42
C LEU A 299 7.04 7.57 6.15
N ARG A 300 7.26 6.63 5.21
CA ARG A 300 8.61 6.23 4.77
C ARG A 300 9.36 7.38 4.10
N ALA A 301 8.67 8.14 3.25
CA ALA A 301 9.25 9.31 2.61
C ALA A 301 9.66 10.37 3.65
N ALA A 302 8.79 10.64 4.62
CA ALA A 302 9.06 11.57 5.71
C ALA A 302 10.31 11.17 6.53
N GLU A 303 10.36 9.90 6.95
CA GLU A 303 11.51 9.34 7.68
C GLU A 303 12.80 9.43 6.84
N ASN A 304 12.74 9.05 5.55
CA ASN A 304 13.90 9.14 4.67
C ASN A 304 14.39 10.58 4.48
N ILE A 305 13.48 11.54 4.34
CA ILE A 305 13.80 12.95 4.19
C ILE A 305 14.47 13.50 5.46
N SER A 306 13.95 13.18 6.64
CA SER A 306 14.52 13.68 7.91
C SER A 306 15.90 13.07 8.22
N LEU A 307 16.16 11.83 7.79
CA LEU A 307 17.47 11.18 7.94
C LEU A 307 18.57 11.86 7.10
N ASN A 308 18.23 12.58 6.03
CA ASN A 308 19.20 13.23 5.14
C ASN A 308 19.88 14.48 5.74
N ARG A 309 19.59 14.84 7.00
CA ARG A 309 20.24 15.93 7.78
C ARG A 309 20.15 17.33 7.18
N ASP A 310 19.21 17.57 6.28
CA ASP A 310 19.00 18.89 5.64
C ASP A 310 18.25 19.89 6.53
N GLU A 311 17.69 19.44 7.65
CA GLU A 311 16.83 20.27 8.50
C GLU A 311 17.66 21.22 9.39
N PHE A 312 17.36 22.51 9.31
CA PHE A 312 18.12 23.54 10.01
C PHE A 312 17.71 23.72 11.49
N PHE A 313 16.41 23.69 11.78
CA PHE A 313 15.86 24.00 13.12
C PHE A 313 15.58 22.77 13.99
N SER A 314 15.77 21.57 13.45
CA SER A 314 15.53 20.30 14.12
C SER A 314 16.77 19.42 14.05
N LYS A 315 16.88 18.50 15.00
CA LYS A 315 17.91 17.47 14.92
C LYS A 315 17.54 16.49 13.79
N PRO A 316 18.52 15.83 13.15
CA PRO A 316 18.22 14.70 12.29
C PRO A 316 17.36 13.67 13.02
N ASP A 317 16.44 13.01 12.30
CA ASP A 317 15.54 11.99 12.86
C ASP A 317 14.56 12.53 13.91
N TYR A 318 14.30 13.84 13.91
CA TYR A 318 13.30 14.44 14.79
C TYR A 318 11.90 14.39 14.20
N PHE A 319 11.78 14.47 12.88
CA PHE A 319 10.52 14.37 12.14
C PHE A 319 10.46 13.05 11.34
N PRO A 320 9.27 12.52 11.01
CA PRO A 320 7.95 13.04 11.37
C PRO A 320 7.63 12.87 12.87
N LYS A 321 6.82 13.79 13.43
CA LYS A 321 6.44 13.76 14.86
C LYS A 321 5.00 14.23 15.08
N TYR A 322 4.24 13.53 15.93
CA TYR A 322 2.86 13.92 16.25
C TYR A 322 2.81 15.06 17.29
N LEU A 323 2.93 16.30 16.82
CA LEU A 323 2.91 17.52 17.65
C LEU A 323 1.54 18.24 17.68
N ASP A 324 0.78 18.19 16.57
CA ASP A 324 -0.55 18.79 16.49
C ASP A 324 -1.64 17.74 16.72
N HIS A 325 -2.17 17.70 17.94
CA HIS A 325 -3.24 16.76 18.33
C HIS A 325 -4.64 17.18 17.88
N LYS A 326 -4.80 18.29 17.15
CA LYS A 326 -6.12 18.71 16.65
C LYS A 326 -6.62 17.86 15.49
N VAL A 327 -5.70 17.23 14.77
CA VAL A 327 -6.03 16.29 13.69
C VAL A 327 -5.65 14.89 14.19
N PRO A 328 -6.58 13.91 14.14
CA PRO A 328 -6.27 12.55 14.55
C PRO A 328 -5.23 11.93 13.61
N LEU A 329 -4.45 10.99 14.13
CA LEU A 329 -3.61 10.14 13.29
C LEU A 329 -4.50 9.20 12.45
N SER A 330 -3.99 8.74 11.32
CA SER A 330 -4.60 7.61 10.63
C SER A 330 -4.28 6.30 11.36
N ASP A 331 -5.02 5.23 11.10
CA ASP A 331 -4.73 3.90 11.67
C ASP A 331 -3.29 3.44 11.38
N VAL A 332 -2.77 3.79 10.19
CA VAL A 332 -1.37 3.53 9.83
C VAL A 332 -0.42 4.45 10.61
N GLY A 333 -0.77 5.72 10.76
CA GLY A 333 -0.03 6.69 11.56
C GLY A 333 0.09 6.27 13.02
N GLU A 334 -1.00 5.80 13.64
CA GLU A 334 -0.99 5.28 15.02
C GLU A 334 -0.03 4.10 15.18
N ARG A 335 -0.03 3.16 14.23
CA ARG A 335 0.92 2.04 14.24
C ARG A 335 2.37 2.51 14.09
N TYR A 336 2.62 3.46 13.20
CA TYR A 336 3.96 4.02 13.01
C TYR A 336 4.47 4.77 14.24
N PHE A 337 3.66 5.67 14.83
CA PHE A 337 4.10 6.42 16.00
C PHE A 337 4.14 5.57 17.28
N GLY A 338 3.39 4.46 17.35
CA GLY A 338 3.42 3.51 18.46
C GLY A 338 4.57 2.49 18.39
N GLY A 339 4.93 2.01 17.20
CA GLY A 339 5.85 0.88 17.01
C GLY A 339 6.94 1.06 15.95
N GLY A 340 6.97 2.19 15.25
CA GLY A 340 7.88 2.46 14.14
C GLY A 340 7.50 1.71 12.85
N MET A 341 8.45 1.63 11.92
CA MET A 341 8.28 0.89 10.67
C MET A 341 8.24 -0.63 10.90
N PRO A 342 7.19 -1.33 10.41
CA PRO A 342 7.14 -2.78 10.49
C PRO A 342 8.27 -3.42 9.71
N THR A 343 8.90 -4.44 10.30
CA THR A 343 10.06 -5.13 9.71
C THR A 343 9.75 -5.74 8.33
N VAL A 344 8.48 -6.06 8.05
CA VAL A 344 8.02 -6.59 6.76
C VAL A 344 8.39 -5.67 5.58
N PHE A 345 8.37 -4.35 5.78
CA PHE A 345 8.73 -3.36 4.75
C PHE A 345 10.21 -3.37 4.34
N LYS A 346 11.07 -4.09 5.09
CA LYS A 346 12.49 -4.29 4.75
C LYS A 346 12.71 -5.41 3.74
N TYR A 347 11.82 -6.41 3.71
CA TYR A 347 12.02 -7.63 2.93
C TYR A 347 11.10 -7.74 1.71
N PHE A 348 9.96 -7.05 1.73
CA PHE A 348 8.93 -7.16 0.70
C PHE A 348 8.70 -5.84 -0.03
N PRO A 349 8.26 -5.88 -1.31
CA PRO A 349 7.77 -4.70 -2.02
C PRO A 349 6.60 -4.03 -1.28
N LEU A 350 6.40 -2.73 -1.50
CA LEU A 350 5.41 -1.90 -0.79
C LEU A 350 4.01 -2.53 -0.73
N TRP A 351 3.51 -3.04 -1.86
CA TRP A 351 2.17 -3.62 -1.96
C TRP A 351 2.04 -4.90 -1.11
N VAL A 352 3.01 -5.81 -1.19
CA VAL A 352 3.03 -7.05 -0.39
C VAL A 352 3.15 -6.73 1.10
N ALA A 353 4.05 -5.82 1.46
CA ALA A 353 4.28 -5.45 2.85
C ALA A 353 3.02 -4.86 3.49
N THR A 354 2.28 -4.02 2.75
CA THR A 354 1.03 -3.41 3.22
C THR A 354 -0.04 -4.47 3.48
N VAL A 355 -0.20 -5.44 2.58
CA VAL A 355 -1.18 -6.53 2.75
C VAL A 355 -0.84 -7.39 3.96
N ILE A 356 0.44 -7.74 4.15
CA ILE A 356 0.88 -8.52 5.31
C ILE A 356 0.72 -7.74 6.62
N ASP A 357 1.06 -6.45 6.63
CA ASP A 357 0.91 -5.58 7.82
C ASP A 357 -0.56 -5.45 8.24
N GLY A 358 -1.44 -5.11 7.29
CA GLY A 358 -2.85 -4.88 7.57
C GLY A 358 -3.65 -6.16 7.85
N MET A 359 -3.23 -7.30 7.29
CA MET A 359 -4.04 -8.51 7.27
C MET A 359 -3.31 -9.76 7.74
N GLY A 360 -2.15 -9.65 8.39
CA GLY A 360 -1.36 -10.81 8.84
C GLY A 360 -2.20 -11.84 9.61
N VAL A 361 -3.13 -11.38 10.47
CA VAL A 361 -4.06 -12.25 11.20
C VAL A 361 -5.07 -12.96 10.28
N ILE A 362 -5.67 -12.22 9.34
CA ILE A 362 -6.65 -12.77 8.39
C ILE A 362 -5.96 -13.74 7.43
N LEU A 363 -4.77 -13.41 6.94
CA LEU A 363 -3.95 -14.30 6.11
C LEU A 363 -3.58 -15.58 6.85
N LEU A 364 -3.24 -15.48 8.14
CA LEU A 364 -2.98 -16.65 8.97
C LEU A 364 -4.23 -17.51 9.16
N ALA A 365 -5.40 -16.89 9.37
CA ALA A 365 -6.68 -17.60 9.45
C ALA A 365 -7.03 -18.30 8.13
N ILE A 366 -6.88 -17.61 6.99
CA ILE A 366 -7.06 -18.18 5.65
C ILE A 366 -6.08 -19.34 5.45
N PHE A 367 -4.81 -19.17 5.79
CA PHE A 367 -3.79 -20.23 5.69
C PHE A 367 -4.14 -21.43 6.56
N ALA A 368 -4.62 -21.23 7.79
CA ALA A 368 -5.05 -22.30 8.69
C ALA A 368 -6.24 -23.10 8.14
N ILE A 369 -7.11 -22.48 7.33
CA ILE A 369 -8.22 -23.15 6.64
C ILE A 369 -7.77 -23.80 5.33
N LEU A 370 -6.93 -23.13 4.55
CA LEU A 370 -6.45 -23.62 3.26
C LEU A 370 -5.45 -24.77 3.42
N TRP A 371 -4.63 -24.79 4.47
CA TRP A 371 -3.67 -25.85 4.73
C TRP A 371 -4.29 -27.25 4.80
N PRO A 372 -5.33 -27.51 5.64
CA PRO A 372 -5.99 -28.80 5.65
C PRO A 372 -6.72 -29.08 4.34
N LEU A 373 -7.31 -28.07 3.68
CA LEU A 373 -7.92 -28.23 2.36
C LEU A 373 -6.90 -28.69 1.32
N PHE A 374 -5.72 -28.07 1.28
CA PHE A 374 -4.62 -28.38 0.38
C PHE A 374 -4.03 -29.78 0.66
N SER A 375 -3.88 -30.14 1.94
CA SER A 375 -3.46 -31.49 2.30
C SER A 375 -4.48 -32.55 1.86
N LYS A 376 -5.78 -32.23 1.95
CA LYS A 376 -6.85 -33.11 1.47
C LYS A 376 -6.94 -33.13 -0.05
N THR A 377 -6.66 -32.04 -0.76
CA THR A 377 -6.69 -32.01 -2.23
C THR A 377 -5.58 -32.85 -2.86
N LEU A 378 -4.40 -32.94 -2.24
CA LEU A 378 -3.38 -33.91 -2.65
C LEU A 378 -3.91 -35.35 -2.53
N SER A 379 -4.71 -35.65 -1.50
CA SER A 379 -5.42 -36.94 -1.37
C SER A 379 -6.61 -37.10 -2.32
N LEU A 380 -7.18 -36.00 -2.85
CA LEU A 380 -8.23 -36.06 -3.87
C LEU A 380 -7.72 -36.62 -5.20
N ARG A 381 -6.40 -36.71 -5.42
CA ARG A 381 -5.83 -37.43 -6.58
C ARG A 381 -6.20 -38.92 -6.58
N ASN A 382 -6.31 -39.52 -5.39
CA ASN A 382 -6.56 -40.96 -5.24
C ASN A 382 -8.06 -41.28 -5.26
N TYR A 383 -8.91 -40.32 -4.93
CA TYR A 383 -10.35 -40.50 -4.80
C TYR A 383 -11.05 -40.92 -6.11
N PRO A 384 -10.72 -40.33 -7.29
CA PRO A 384 -11.27 -40.81 -8.56
C PRO A 384 -10.84 -42.24 -8.86
N SER A 385 -9.57 -42.62 -8.62
CA SER A 385 -9.10 -44.00 -8.82
C SER A 385 -9.83 -45.00 -7.93
N ASP A 386 -10.06 -44.67 -6.65
CA ASP A 386 -10.84 -45.50 -5.73
C ASP A 386 -12.29 -45.68 -6.19
N LYS A 387 -12.93 -44.58 -6.60
CA LYS A 387 -14.30 -44.62 -7.13
C LYS A 387 -14.39 -45.42 -8.43
N TRP A 388 -13.48 -45.22 -9.38
CA TRP A 388 -13.51 -45.94 -10.66
C TRP A 388 -13.30 -47.42 -10.49
N ILE A 389 -12.34 -47.83 -9.65
CA ILE A 389 -12.15 -49.24 -9.32
C ILE A 389 -13.43 -49.81 -8.73
N TYR A 390 -14.09 -49.07 -7.83
CA TYR A 390 -15.37 -49.49 -7.26
C TYR A 390 -16.47 -49.63 -8.32
N ASP A 391 -16.64 -48.64 -9.20
CA ASP A 391 -17.65 -48.65 -10.27
C ASP A 391 -17.40 -49.87 -11.20
N TYR A 392 -16.15 -50.11 -11.63
CA TYR A 392 -15.80 -51.31 -12.40
C TYR A 392 -16.05 -52.62 -11.65
N TRP A 393 -15.86 -52.67 -10.33
CA TRP A 393 -16.23 -53.86 -9.56
C TRP A 393 -17.75 -54.07 -9.50
N GLN A 394 -18.55 -53.01 -9.55
CA GLN A 394 -20.01 -53.12 -9.66
C GLN A 394 -20.41 -53.63 -11.05
N ASP A 395 -19.88 -53.03 -12.11
CA ASP A 395 -20.17 -53.46 -13.49
C ASP A 395 -19.77 -54.93 -13.71
N LEU A 396 -18.62 -55.34 -13.16
CA LEU A 396 -18.18 -56.74 -13.23
C LEU A 396 -19.10 -57.69 -12.47
N ARG A 397 -19.65 -57.25 -11.34
CA ARG A 397 -20.59 -58.07 -10.57
C ARG A 397 -21.89 -58.25 -11.34
N ASP A 398 -22.38 -57.20 -11.99
CA ASP A 398 -23.59 -57.29 -12.82
C ASP A 398 -23.37 -58.27 -14.00
N LEU A 399 -22.19 -58.23 -14.64
CA LEU A 399 -21.80 -59.18 -15.69
C LEU A 399 -21.61 -60.62 -15.17
N ASP A 400 -21.16 -60.81 -13.93
CA ASP A 400 -21.05 -62.13 -13.27
C ASP A 400 -22.44 -62.71 -12.99
N ASP A 401 -23.37 -61.87 -12.50
CA ASP A 401 -24.77 -62.26 -12.29
C ASP A 401 -25.45 -62.64 -13.62
N ASP A 402 -25.15 -61.92 -14.71
CA ASP A 402 -25.65 -62.21 -16.06
C ASP A 402 -25.14 -63.55 -16.64
N LEU A 403 -24.00 -64.09 -16.17
CA LEU A 403 -23.54 -65.42 -16.58
C LEU A 403 -24.58 -66.51 -16.27
N HIS A 404 -25.36 -66.33 -15.21
CA HIS A 404 -26.39 -67.29 -14.81
C HIS A 404 -27.64 -67.24 -15.70
N LEU A 405 -27.78 -66.19 -16.52
CA LEU A 405 -28.91 -65.96 -17.42
C LEU A 405 -28.63 -66.35 -18.87
N ILE A 406 -27.46 -66.94 -19.17
CA ILE A 406 -27.08 -67.35 -20.52
C ILE A 406 -27.96 -68.52 -20.99
N GLU A 407 -28.80 -68.28 -22.00
CA GLU A 407 -29.66 -69.30 -22.61
C GLU A 407 -29.15 -69.76 -23.99
N ASN A 408 -28.41 -68.90 -24.69
CA ASN A 408 -27.91 -69.19 -26.04
C ASN A 408 -26.45 -68.74 -26.26
N ALA A 409 -25.85 -69.17 -27.38
CA ALA A 409 -24.47 -68.82 -27.74
C ALA A 409 -24.25 -67.32 -28.03
N ALA A 410 -25.29 -66.59 -28.45
CA ALA A 410 -25.20 -65.15 -28.71
C ALA A 410 -25.14 -64.35 -27.39
N ASP A 411 -25.87 -64.79 -26.36
CA ASP A 411 -25.83 -64.19 -25.02
C ASP A 411 -24.42 -64.35 -24.41
N ALA A 412 -23.84 -65.55 -24.51
CA ALA A 412 -22.48 -65.82 -24.06
C ALA A 412 -21.43 -64.96 -24.79
N GLN A 413 -21.59 -64.77 -26.10
CA GLN A 413 -20.69 -63.91 -26.88
C GLN A 413 -20.83 -62.43 -26.49
N THR A 414 -22.05 -61.96 -26.23
CA THR A 414 -22.31 -60.58 -25.80
C THR A 414 -21.62 -60.25 -24.48
N ILE A 415 -21.66 -61.18 -23.52
CA ILE A 415 -20.97 -61.02 -22.23
C ILE A 415 -19.45 -61.03 -22.41
N ILE A 416 -18.90 -61.88 -23.28
CA ILE A 416 -17.46 -61.91 -23.59
C ILE A 416 -17.01 -60.58 -24.20
N ASP A 417 -17.77 -60.04 -25.15
CA ASP A 417 -17.45 -58.78 -25.81
C ASP A 417 -17.49 -57.60 -24.81
N ALA A 418 -18.48 -57.57 -23.90
CA ALA A 418 -18.57 -56.58 -22.83
C ALA A 418 -17.39 -56.68 -21.84
N LEU A 419 -16.96 -57.91 -21.47
CA LEU A 419 -15.79 -58.12 -20.60
C LEU A 419 -14.48 -57.70 -21.29
N ASP A 420 -14.36 -57.92 -22.61
CA ASP A 420 -13.19 -57.50 -23.38
C ASP A 420 -13.13 -55.96 -23.56
N GLU A 421 -14.28 -55.30 -23.75
CA GLU A 421 -14.40 -53.84 -23.74
C GLU A 421 -14.02 -53.25 -22.38
N MET A 422 -14.61 -53.79 -21.30
CA MET A 422 -14.29 -53.38 -19.94
C MET A 422 -12.80 -53.56 -19.60
N LEU A 423 -12.18 -54.67 -20.02
CA LEU A 423 -10.75 -54.91 -19.82
C LEU A 423 -9.89 -53.89 -20.58
N ALA A 424 -10.29 -53.49 -21.79
CA ALA A 424 -9.60 -52.48 -22.56
C ALA A 424 -9.64 -51.13 -21.84
N GLU A 425 -10.81 -50.70 -21.34
CA GLU A 425 -10.95 -49.45 -20.57
C GLU A 425 -10.14 -49.44 -19.27
N VAL A 426 -10.16 -50.55 -18.53
CA VAL A 426 -9.38 -50.71 -17.29
C VAL A 426 -7.87 -50.60 -17.57
N ASN A 427 -7.38 -51.10 -18.70
CA ASN A 427 -5.95 -51.03 -19.06
C ASN A 427 -5.48 -49.62 -19.49
N GLU A 428 -6.39 -48.79 -19.98
CA GLU A 428 -6.11 -47.41 -20.38
C GLU A 428 -6.26 -46.42 -19.22
N THR A 429 -7.02 -46.78 -18.19
CA THR A 429 -7.26 -45.92 -17.02
C THR A 429 -6.03 -45.90 -16.09
N TRP A 430 -5.58 -44.70 -15.70
CA TRP A 430 -4.55 -44.53 -14.68
C TRP A 430 -5.10 -44.84 -13.28
N VAL A 431 -4.35 -45.62 -12.50
CA VAL A 431 -4.69 -46.00 -11.13
C VAL A 431 -3.53 -45.64 -10.22
N ASP A 432 -3.82 -45.00 -9.08
CA ASP A 432 -2.80 -44.69 -8.07
C ASP A 432 -2.12 -45.98 -7.56
N ASP A 433 -0.80 -45.93 -7.38
CA ASP A 433 0.02 -47.08 -6.97
C ASP A 433 -0.45 -47.73 -5.65
N SER A 434 -1.08 -46.95 -4.75
CA SER A 434 -1.65 -47.50 -3.51
C SER A 434 -2.80 -48.49 -3.75
N LEU A 435 -3.42 -48.46 -4.93
CA LEU A 435 -4.55 -49.30 -5.33
C LEU A 435 -4.16 -50.42 -6.32
N ILE A 436 -2.86 -50.60 -6.59
CA ILE A 436 -2.37 -51.55 -7.60
C ILE A 436 -2.84 -53.00 -7.32
N HIS A 437 -2.97 -53.38 -6.06
CA HIS A 437 -3.49 -54.69 -5.66
C HIS A 437 -4.95 -54.88 -6.06
N ARG A 438 -5.79 -53.85 -5.92
CA ARG A 438 -7.20 -53.88 -6.31
C ARG A 438 -7.34 -53.90 -7.83
N TYR A 439 -6.50 -53.15 -8.54
CA TYR A 439 -6.43 -53.15 -9.99
C TYR A 439 -6.10 -54.53 -10.58
N TYR A 440 -5.04 -55.18 -10.10
CA TYR A 440 -4.69 -56.51 -10.56
C TYR A 440 -5.71 -57.57 -10.12
N GLY A 441 -6.36 -57.38 -8.96
CA GLY A 441 -7.49 -58.20 -8.55
C GLY A 441 -8.65 -58.14 -9.55
N LEU A 442 -9.06 -56.94 -9.94
CA LEU A 442 -10.13 -56.71 -10.92
C LEU A 442 -9.82 -57.40 -12.25
N ARG A 443 -8.62 -57.19 -12.79
CA ARG A 443 -8.19 -57.82 -14.06
C ARG A 443 -8.20 -59.33 -14.02
N ARG A 444 -7.82 -59.91 -12.88
CA ARG A 444 -7.85 -61.36 -12.70
C ARG A 444 -9.29 -61.86 -12.69
N THR A 445 -10.18 -61.22 -11.94
CA THR A 445 -11.59 -61.63 -11.88
C THR A 445 -12.28 -61.49 -13.25
N ILE A 446 -11.99 -60.43 -14.00
CA ILE A 446 -12.47 -60.29 -15.40
C ILE A 446 -12.03 -61.49 -16.25
N ALA A 447 -10.75 -61.88 -16.17
CA ALA A 447 -10.24 -63.03 -16.91
C ALA A 447 -10.89 -64.36 -16.48
N ASP A 448 -11.15 -64.53 -15.18
CA ASP A 448 -11.78 -65.72 -14.62
C ASP A 448 -13.26 -65.83 -15.07
N ILE A 449 -14.02 -64.74 -15.06
CA ILE A 449 -15.42 -64.67 -15.52
C ILE A 449 -15.50 -64.89 -17.04
N ARG A 450 -14.61 -64.25 -17.81
CA ARG A 450 -14.51 -64.44 -19.27
C ARG A 450 -14.23 -65.91 -19.63
N ALA A 451 -13.39 -66.60 -18.86
CA ALA A 451 -13.12 -68.02 -19.07
C ALA A 451 -14.38 -68.88 -18.81
N GLN A 452 -15.18 -68.53 -17.82
CA GLN A 452 -16.46 -69.20 -17.57
C GLN A 452 -17.47 -68.96 -18.70
N ALA A 453 -17.65 -67.71 -19.14
CA ALA A 453 -18.49 -67.38 -20.30
C ALA A 453 -18.07 -68.15 -21.57
N SER A 454 -16.75 -68.27 -21.79
CA SER A 454 -16.19 -69.01 -22.93
C SER A 454 -16.52 -70.51 -22.86
N GLN A 455 -16.50 -71.11 -21.66
CA GLN A 455 -16.92 -72.50 -21.48
C GLN A 455 -18.43 -72.70 -21.74
N HIS A 456 -19.27 -71.72 -21.39
CA HIS A 456 -20.68 -71.75 -21.74
C HIS A 456 -20.87 -71.68 -23.26
N LEU A 457 -20.14 -70.78 -23.94
CA LEU A 457 -20.13 -70.69 -25.42
C LEU A 457 -19.74 -72.02 -26.08
N GLU A 458 -18.70 -72.71 -25.59
CA GLU A 458 -18.28 -74.01 -26.08
C GLU A 458 -19.34 -75.11 -25.89
N LYS A 459 -20.09 -75.07 -24.77
CA LYS A 459 -21.19 -76.02 -24.51
C LYS A 459 -22.36 -75.85 -25.48
N PHE A 460 -22.64 -74.63 -25.93
CA PHE A 460 -23.67 -74.37 -26.95
C PHE A 460 -23.18 -74.62 -28.39
N GLY A 461 -21.86 -74.57 -28.61
CA GLY A 461 -21.22 -74.85 -29.92
C GLY A 461 -20.86 -76.33 -30.16
N ALA A 462 -20.92 -77.19 -29.14
CA ALA A 462 -20.70 -78.63 -29.31
C ALA A 462 -21.89 -79.28 -30.05
N PRO A 463 -21.70 -79.95 -31.20
CA PRO A 463 -22.79 -80.67 -31.83
C PRO A 463 -23.26 -81.79 -30.88
N VAL A 464 -24.58 -81.83 -30.63
CA VAL A 464 -25.22 -82.95 -29.94
C VAL A 464 -24.86 -84.22 -30.71
N ALA A 465 -24.01 -85.06 -30.11
CA ALA A 465 -23.76 -86.39 -30.63
C ALA A 465 -25.04 -87.22 -30.45
N LEU A 466 -25.85 -87.31 -31.50
CA LEU A 466 -26.89 -88.30 -31.70
C LEU A 466 -26.59 -89.09 -32.96
#